data_AF-A0AAU4BJ09-F1
#
_entry.id   AF-A0AAU4BJ09-F1
#
_cell.length_a   1.000
_cell.length_b   1.000
_cell.length_c   1.000
_cell.angle_alpha   90.00
_cell.angle_beta   90.00
_cell.angle_gamma   90.00
#
_symmetry.space_group_name_H-M   'P 1'
#
loop_
_entity.id
_entity.type
_entity.pdbx_description
1 polymer ?
#
loop_
_entity_poly.entity_id
_entity_poly.type
_entity_poly.pdbx_seq_one_letter_code
_entity_poly.pdbx_strand_id
1 'polypeptide(L)'
;MPGPDGWDDDADADAQGVPFRPMSISEMLDGAIAGIRRRPRTSLGLAVGISSVIQVTSSVAAYFFIGDVAREEVTPDVLMESLGAQLTLTVMGLLLSAYGILLLSGLLAPILGRELVGMPIAPRQAWRDARPRLGRLAATAGAVMGISVLAMVVPILPFALLLAAGAHPGFSVLAGILGFPIGIGLMVWLYLLFVLAVPAVVLERQTVRGALRRAVTLSKGRWFRTFGTLLLALLVTVFMGFFALRIPFLFVQLIFFGDSSGSDATMAALAVDTVGRIVSWSVVLPFDAGVIALLYMDRRMRREGFDLDLRTRGRSATVISAIGTESGEQVDREEGFIDLWRTAPLPARPGTGANP
;
A
#
# COMPACT_ATOMS: atom_id res chain seq x y z
N MET A 1 -37.49 4.95 39.81
CA MET A 1 -36.76 3.79 39.28
C MET A 1 -36.26 4.10 37.88
N PRO A 2 -34.96 4.39 37.72
CA PRO A 2 -34.24 4.28 36.45
C PRO A 2 -33.46 2.95 36.43
N GLY A 3 -33.47 2.25 35.30
CA GLY A 3 -32.78 0.97 35.15
C GLY A 3 -31.26 1.14 35.01
N PRO A 4 -30.43 0.35 35.71
CA PRO A 4 -29.05 0.08 35.31
C PRO A 4 -29.17 -0.95 34.18
N ASP A 5 -28.67 -0.71 32.98
CA ASP A 5 -27.35 -1.15 32.56
C ASP A 5 -27.06 -0.47 31.21
N GLY A 6 -26.71 0.83 31.26
CA GLY A 6 -26.08 1.50 30.13
C GLY A 6 -24.62 1.09 30.12
N TRP A 7 -24.30 -0.04 29.50
CA TRP A 7 -22.92 -0.33 29.13
C TRP A 7 -22.48 0.74 28.14
N ASP A 8 -21.61 1.64 28.60
CA ASP A 8 -20.86 2.58 27.76
C ASP A 8 -19.83 1.79 26.91
N ASP A 9 -20.32 0.93 26.01
CA ASP A 9 -19.52 0.22 25.00
C ASP A 9 -18.86 1.22 24.02
N ASP A 10 -19.32 2.48 24.03
CA ASP A 10 -18.76 3.57 23.24
C ASP A 10 -17.51 4.20 23.89
N ALA A 11 -17.33 4.10 25.22
CA ALA A 11 -16.19 4.71 25.91
C ALA A 11 -14.88 3.93 25.72
N ASP A 12 -14.96 2.60 25.59
CA ASP A 12 -13.78 1.75 25.34
C ASP A 12 -13.34 1.76 23.86
N ALA A 13 -14.23 2.16 22.94
CA ALA A 13 -13.91 2.32 21.52
C ALA A 13 -12.97 3.51 21.26
N ASP A 14 -13.10 4.59 22.04
CA ASP A 14 -12.23 5.77 21.96
C ASP A 14 -10.82 5.53 22.53
N ALA A 15 -10.67 4.58 23.46
CA ALA A 15 -9.36 4.22 24.01
C ALA A 15 -8.44 3.53 22.96
N GLN A 16 -9.01 2.88 21.94
CA GLN A 16 -8.27 2.07 20.97
C GLN A 16 -8.13 2.68 19.57
N GLY A 17 -8.72 3.85 19.29
CA GLY A 17 -8.39 4.73 18.15
C GLY A 17 -8.71 4.22 16.73
N VAL A 18 -9.05 2.93 16.57
CA VAL A 18 -9.63 2.38 15.35
C VAL A 18 -10.77 1.44 15.76
N PRO A 19 -12.02 1.72 15.38
CA PRO A 19 -13.17 0.99 15.91
C PRO A 19 -13.29 -0.38 15.25
N PHE A 20 -13.54 -1.44 16.04
CA PHE A 20 -13.71 -2.82 15.57
C PHE A 20 -15.14 -3.05 15.02
N ARG A 21 -15.49 -2.26 14.01
CA ARG A 21 -16.76 -2.29 13.26
C ARG A 21 -16.50 -1.88 11.81
N PRO A 22 -17.43 -2.13 10.88
CA PRO A 22 -17.37 -1.59 9.53
C PRO A 22 -17.09 -0.08 9.50
N MET A 23 -15.96 0.33 8.92
CA MET A 23 -15.44 1.70 8.99
C MET A 23 -15.98 2.58 7.86
N SER A 24 -16.21 3.86 8.17
CA SER A 24 -16.39 4.93 7.19
C SER A 24 -15.06 5.32 6.54
N ILE A 25 -15.11 6.06 5.44
CA ILE A 25 -13.89 6.46 4.72
C ILE A 25 -13.05 7.40 5.58
N SER A 26 -13.66 8.34 6.30
CA SER A 26 -12.95 9.25 7.22
C SER A 26 -12.28 8.50 8.36
N GLU A 27 -12.99 7.58 9.03
CA GLU A 27 -12.42 6.76 10.11
C GLU A 27 -11.21 5.94 9.62
N MET A 28 -11.18 5.50 8.37
CA MET A 28 -10.03 4.81 7.81
C MET A 28 -8.83 5.73 7.58
N LEU A 29 -9.05 6.95 7.09
CA LEU A 29 -7.97 7.93 6.89
C LEU A 29 -7.42 8.39 8.25
N ASP A 30 -8.30 8.68 9.20
CA ASP A 30 -7.94 9.06 10.56
C ASP A 30 -7.24 7.90 11.29
N GLY A 31 -7.74 6.68 11.12
CA GLY A 31 -7.13 5.46 11.66
C GLY A 31 -5.73 5.21 11.10
N ALA A 32 -5.50 5.50 9.81
CA ALA A 32 -4.16 5.40 9.21
C ALA A 32 -3.19 6.41 9.85
N ILE A 33 -3.63 7.66 10.07
CA ILE A 33 -2.85 8.70 10.74
C ILE A 33 -2.60 8.34 12.22
N ALA A 34 -3.63 7.86 12.91
CA ALA A 34 -3.54 7.42 14.31
C ALA A 34 -2.55 6.26 14.47
N GLY A 35 -2.58 5.28 13.56
CA GLY A 35 -1.62 4.18 13.54
C GLY A 35 -0.17 4.66 13.37
N ILE A 36 0.06 5.65 12.50
CA ILE A 36 1.40 6.27 12.35
C ILE A 36 1.83 6.96 13.65
N ARG A 37 0.93 7.74 14.27
CA ARG A 37 1.21 8.51 15.50
C ARG A 37 1.45 7.63 16.72
N ARG A 38 0.83 6.45 16.80
CA ARG A 38 1.02 5.50 17.89
C ARG A 38 2.41 4.87 17.89
N ARG A 39 2.96 4.56 16.71
CA ARG A 39 4.28 3.91 16.56
C ARG A 39 5.15 4.54 15.47
N PRO A 40 5.51 5.84 15.62
CA PRO A 40 6.19 6.58 14.58
C PRO A 40 7.54 5.96 14.21
N ARG A 41 8.27 5.41 15.18
CA ARG A 41 9.58 4.79 14.92
C ARG A 41 9.50 3.57 14.00
N THR A 42 8.42 2.79 14.07
CA THR A 42 8.30 1.57 13.24
C THR A 42 7.76 1.91 11.85
N SER A 43 6.70 2.71 11.78
CA SER A 43 6.09 3.11 10.51
C SER A 43 7.01 4.02 9.70
N LEU A 44 7.55 5.08 10.30
CA LEU A 44 8.47 5.99 9.62
C LEU A 44 9.83 5.33 9.39
N GLY A 45 10.34 4.52 10.31
CA GLY A 45 11.63 3.84 10.11
C GLY A 45 11.63 2.90 8.89
N LEU A 46 10.58 2.09 8.75
CA LEU A 46 10.40 1.23 7.56
C LEU A 46 10.18 2.07 6.30
N ALA A 47 9.38 3.13 6.40
CA ALA A 47 9.11 4.02 5.28
C ALA A 47 10.37 4.76 4.79
N VAL A 48 11.22 5.25 5.70
CA VAL A 48 12.52 5.86 5.38
C VAL A 48 13.43 4.85 4.69
N GLY A 49 13.49 3.61 5.17
CA GLY A 49 14.30 2.57 4.53
C GLY A 49 13.85 2.29 3.10
N ILE A 50 12.54 2.08 2.89
CA ILE A 50 11.96 1.82 1.57
C ILE A 50 12.10 3.05 0.66
N SER A 51 11.76 4.25 1.14
CA SER A 51 11.86 5.48 0.34
C SER A 51 13.31 5.80 -0.02
N SER A 52 14.27 5.58 0.87
CA SER A 52 15.69 5.82 0.58
C SER A 52 16.16 4.95 -0.58
N VAL A 53 15.84 3.65 -0.55
CA VAL A 53 16.21 2.74 -1.65
C VAL A 53 15.56 3.20 -2.96
N ILE A 54 14.27 3.53 -2.95
CA ILE A 54 13.53 3.97 -4.13
C ILE A 54 14.11 5.27 -4.70
N GLN A 55 14.31 6.29 -3.84
CA GLN A 55 14.72 7.61 -4.29
C GLN A 55 16.18 7.66 -4.68
N VAL A 56 17.08 6.96 -3.96
CA VAL A 56 18.48 6.86 -4.39
C VAL A 56 18.56 6.15 -5.73
N THR A 57 17.84 5.03 -5.92
CA THR A 57 17.82 4.32 -7.21
C THR A 57 17.27 5.23 -8.33
N SER A 58 16.21 5.98 -8.04
CA SER A 58 15.61 6.92 -9.01
C SER A 58 16.55 8.08 -9.34
N SER A 59 17.28 8.60 -8.36
CA SER A 59 18.24 9.70 -8.56
C SER A 59 19.49 9.24 -9.31
N VAL A 60 19.97 8.01 -9.06
CA VAL A 60 21.06 7.41 -9.83
C VAL A 60 20.62 7.21 -11.27
N ALA A 61 19.42 6.66 -11.50
CA ALA A 61 18.86 6.56 -12.84
C ALA A 61 18.73 7.94 -13.50
N ALA A 62 18.22 8.94 -12.78
CA ALA A 62 18.10 10.31 -13.29
C ALA A 62 19.46 10.88 -13.69
N TYR A 63 20.50 10.70 -12.87
CA TYR A 63 21.85 11.18 -13.19
C TYR A 63 22.39 10.59 -14.50
N PHE A 64 22.26 9.28 -14.70
CA PHE A 64 22.71 8.63 -15.93
C PHE A 64 21.86 9.01 -17.15
N PHE A 65 20.54 9.05 -17.02
CA PHE A 65 19.65 9.36 -18.14
C PHE A 65 19.66 10.85 -18.55
N ILE A 66 19.82 11.78 -17.60
CA ILE A 66 19.83 13.23 -17.90
C ILE A 66 21.24 13.73 -18.24
N GLY A 67 22.29 13.10 -17.68
CA GLY A 67 23.68 13.48 -17.93
C GLY A 67 24.10 13.36 -19.40
N ASP A 68 23.46 12.45 -20.15
CA ASP A 68 23.71 12.25 -21.57
C ASP A 68 22.97 13.28 -22.46
N VAL A 69 21.81 13.77 -22.04
CA VAL A 69 20.94 14.67 -22.85
C VAL A 69 21.29 16.16 -22.67
N ALA A 70 21.92 16.53 -21.54
CA ALA A 70 22.14 17.94 -21.18
C ALA A 70 23.35 18.62 -21.85
N ARG A 71 24.02 17.97 -22.81
CA ARG A 71 25.26 18.47 -23.44
C ARG A 71 25.11 19.03 -24.85
N GLU A 72 23.92 18.96 -25.44
CA GLU A 72 23.72 19.34 -26.85
C GLU A 72 22.82 20.58 -27.02
N GLU A 73 22.96 21.23 -28.17
CA GLU A 73 22.24 22.44 -28.57
C GLU A 73 20.72 22.32 -28.36
N VAL A 74 20.07 23.45 -28.05
CA VAL A 74 18.61 23.54 -27.90
C VAL A 74 17.95 23.39 -29.27
N THR A 75 17.79 22.16 -29.73
CA THR A 75 17.04 21.77 -30.92
C THR A 75 15.70 21.13 -30.51
N PRO A 76 14.67 21.18 -31.38
CA PRO A 76 13.38 20.53 -31.10
C PRO A 76 13.49 19.04 -30.77
N ASP A 77 14.47 18.34 -31.36
CA ASP A 77 14.68 16.91 -31.15
C ASP A 77 15.23 16.65 -29.74
N VAL A 78 16.22 17.42 -29.27
CA VAL A 78 16.77 17.35 -27.91
C VAL A 78 15.71 17.67 -26.85
N LEU A 79 14.80 18.61 -27.14
CA LEU A 79 13.66 18.92 -26.28
C LEU A 79 12.70 17.72 -26.13
N MET A 80 12.39 17.01 -27.22
CA MET A 80 11.51 15.84 -27.15
C MET A 80 12.17 14.64 -26.49
N GLU A 81 13.47 14.43 -26.71
CA GLU A 81 14.24 13.41 -26.03
C GLU A 81 14.30 13.65 -24.52
N SER A 82 14.57 14.90 -24.11
CA SER A 82 14.55 15.32 -22.71
C SER A 82 13.18 15.13 -22.04
N LEU A 83 12.10 15.52 -22.73
CA LEU A 83 10.73 15.28 -22.25
C LEU A 83 10.43 13.77 -22.13
N GLY A 84 10.84 12.97 -23.11
CA GLY A 84 10.70 11.51 -23.07
C GLY A 84 11.45 10.87 -21.90
N ALA A 85 12.70 11.29 -21.68
CA ALA A 85 13.52 10.84 -20.55
C ALA A 85 12.89 11.24 -19.20
N GLN A 86 12.41 12.49 -19.09
CA GLN A 86 11.76 12.98 -17.87
C GLN A 86 10.45 12.25 -17.57
N LEU A 87 9.62 11.99 -18.60
CA LEU A 87 8.41 11.19 -18.46
C LEU A 87 8.74 9.76 -18.02
N THR A 88 9.78 9.15 -18.62
CA THR A 88 10.22 7.79 -18.28
C THR A 88 10.67 7.70 -16.82
N LEU A 89 11.52 8.64 -16.37
CA LEU A 89 11.98 8.72 -14.98
C LEU A 89 10.81 8.95 -14.01
N THR A 90 9.83 9.77 -14.40
CA THR A 90 8.64 10.04 -13.59
C THR A 90 7.78 8.79 -13.43
N VAL A 91 7.48 8.08 -14.53
CA VAL A 91 6.71 6.84 -14.51
C VAL A 91 7.44 5.76 -13.71
N MET A 92 8.75 5.62 -13.90
CA MET A 92 9.57 4.67 -13.13
C MET A 92 9.48 4.95 -11.62
N GLY A 93 9.64 6.22 -11.23
CA GLY A 93 9.51 6.65 -9.83
C GLY A 93 8.12 6.34 -9.26
N LEU A 94 7.05 6.60 -10.01
CA LEU A 94 5.67 6.27 -9.60
C LEU A 94 5.47 4.76 -9.39
N LEU A 95 6.01 3.92 -10.29
CA LEU A 95 5.91 2.47 -10.18
C LEU A 95 6.68 1.93 -8.98
N LEU A 96 7.92 2.41 -8.75
CA LEU A 96 8.73 2.07 -7.60
C LEU A 96 8.05 2.48 -6.28
N SER A 97 7.49 3.68 -6.23
CA SER A 97 6.72 4.17 -5.09
C SER A 97 5.47 3.32 -4.83
N ALA A 98 4.67 3.01 -5.85
CA ALA A 98 3.49 2.16 -5.71
C ALA A 98 3.86 0.76 -5.19
N TYR A 99 4.95 0.19 -5.70
CA TYR A 99 5.49 -1.07 -5.18
C TYR A 99 5.91 -0.96 -3.71
N GLY A 100 6.57 0.13 -3.31
CA GLY A 100 6.93 0.42 -1.92
C GLY A 100 5.72 0.53 -1.00
N ILE A 101 4.65 1.20 -1.44
CA ILE A 101 3.37 1.30 -0.71
C ILE A 101 2.80 -0.10 -0.47
N LEU A 102 2.76 -0.94 -1.51
CA LEU A 102 2.27 -2.32 -1.40
C LEU A 102 3.09 -3.11 -0.38
N LEU A 103 4.42 -3.11 -0.49
CA LEU A 103 5.30 -3.77 0.48
C LEU A 103 5.00 -3.31 1.91
N LEU A 104 4.97 -2.00 2.13
CA LEU A 104 4.72 -1.42 3.44
C LEU A 104 3.32 -1.76 3.96
N SER A 105 2.30 -1.84 3.09
CA SER A 105 0.93 -2.22 3.48
C SER A 105 0.88 -3.62 4.05
N GLY A 106 1.59 -4.58 3.45
CA GLY A 106 1.68 -5.95 3.96
C GLY A 106 2.51 -6.05 5.23
N LEU A 107 3.51 -5.19 5.41
CA LEU A 107 4.31 -5.09 6.64
C LEU A 107 3.53 -4.46 7.81
N LEU A 108 2.70 -3.45 7.54
CA LEU A 108 1.89 -2.76 8.54
C LEU A 108 0.61 -3.53 8.91
N ALA A 109 0.06 -4.33 7.99
CA ALA A 109 -1.20 -5.03 8.22
C ALA A 109 -1.21 -5.92 9.48
N PRO A 110 -0.18 -6.74 9.79
CA PRO A 110 -0.11 -7.49 11.05
C PRO A 110 0.05 -6.62 12.29
N ILE A 111 0.66 -5.44 12.17
CA ILE A 111 0.85 -4.52 13.30
C ILE A 111 -0.51 -3.89 13.65
N LEU A 112 -1.18 -3.31 12.64
CA LEU A 112 -2.51 -2.73 12.81
C LEU A 112 -3.54 -3.79 13.23
N GLY A 113 -3.49 -4.99 12.66
CA GLY A 113 -4.36 -6.09 13.03
C GLY A 113 -4.17 -6.55 14.48
N ARG A 114 -2.94 -6.55 15.00
CA ARG A 114 -2.66 -6.89 16.40
C ARG A 114 -3.10 -5.79 17.37
N GLU A 115 -2.93 -4.53 16.98
CA GLU A 115 -3.42 -3.39 17.76
C GLU A 115 -4.94 -3.41 17.89
N LEU A 116 -5.64 -3.73 16.81
CA LEU A 116 -7.10 -3.83 16.78
C LEU A 116 -7.67 -4.95 17.66
N VAL A 117 -6.90 -6.00 17.92
CA VAL A 117 -7.33 -7.14 18.75
C VAL A 117 -6.76 -7.01 20.19
N GLY A 118 -6.17 -5.87 20.54
CA GLY A 118 -5.63 -5.64 21.89
C GLY A 118 -4.43 -6.52 22.25
N MET A 119 -3.72 -7.08 21.25
CA MET A 119 -2.52 -7.90 21.44
C MET A 119 -1.26 -7.20 20.92
N PRO A 120 -0.86 -6.04 21.49
CA PRO A 120 0.30 -5.30 21.00
C PRO A 120 1.58 -6.10 21.18
N ILE A 121 2.37 -6.23 20.13
CA ILE A 121 3.69 -6.88 20.17
C ILE A 121 4.83 -5.86 20.06
N ALA A 122 6.01 -6.20 20.53
CA ALA A 122 7.21 -5.37 20.35
C ALA A 122 7.60 -5.29 18.86
N PRO A 123 8.07 -4.13 18.35
CA PRO A 123 8.48 -3.96 16.95
C PRO A 123 9.53 -4.97 16.48
N ARG A 124 10.46 -5.35 17.36
CA ARG A 124 11.50 -6.36 17.09
C ARG A 124 10.90 -7.74 16.83
N GLN A 125 9.85 -8.11 17.58
CA GLN A 125 9.11 -9.36 17.39
C GLN A 125 8.38 -9.31 16.05
N ALA A 126 7.68 -8.20 15.76
CA ALA A 126 6.96 -8.00 14.51
C ALA A 126 7.86 -8.18 13.27
N TRP A 127 9.08 -7.64 13.33
CA TRP A 127 10.08 -7.81 12.27
C TRP A 127 10.55 -9.26 12.12
N ARG A 128 10.78 -9.97 13.24
CA ARG A 128 11.20 -11.37 13.23
C ARG A 128 10.15 -12.26 12.58
N ASP A 129 8.87 -12.00 12.84
CA ASP A 129 7.75 -12.74 12.28
C ASP A 129 7.53 -12.41 10.78
N ALA A 130 7.79 -11.15 10.39
CA ALA A 130 7.62 -10.67 9.02
C ALA A 130 8.77 -11.08 8.08
N ARG A 131 10.02 -11.08 8.56
CA ARG A 131 11.24 -11.38 7.77
C ARG A 131 11.15 -12.64 6.90
N PRO A 132 10.75 -13.83 7.39
CA PRO A 132 10.70 -15.04 6.56
C PRO A 132 9.64 -14.95 5.44
N ARG A 133 8.72 -13.99 5.52
CA ARG A 133 7.63 -13.82 4.55
C ARG A 133 7.89 -12.70 3.55
N LEU A 134 8.97 -11.93 3.70
CA LEU A 134 9.32 -10.83 2.80
C LEU A 134 9.40 -11.29 1.34
N GLY A 135 9.90 -12.50 1.07
CA GLY A 135 9.93 -13.04 -0.29
C GLY A 135 8.55 -13.25 -0.91
N ARG A 136 7.58 -13.77 -0.13
CA ARG A 136 6.18 -13.95 -0.60
C ARG A 136 5.44 -12.62 -0.71
N LEU A 137 5.71 -11.70 0.21
CA LEU A 137 5.20 -10.34 0.18
C LEU A 137 5.67 -9.60 -1.08
N ALA A 138 6.99 -9.63 -1.35
CA ALA A 138 7.60 -9.04 -2.54
C ALA A 138 7.08 -9.68 -3.83
N ALA A 139 6.98 -11.01 -3.87
CA ALA A 139 6.40 -11.71 -5.01
C ALA A 139 4.92 -11.33 -5.25
N THR A 140 4.14 -11.13 -4.18
CA THR A 140 2.74 -10.70 -4.30
C THR A 140 2.63 -9.26 -4.77
N ALA A 141 3.38 -8.33 -4.17
CA ALA A 141 3.42 -6.94 -4.61
C ALA A 141 3.90 -6.84 -6.07
N GLY A 142 4.89 -7.63 -6.45
CA GLY A 142 5.42 -7.71 -7.82
C GLY A 142 4.41 -8.28 -8.79
N ALA A 143 3.63 -9.29 -8.39
CA ALA A 143 2.54 -9.82 -9.20
C ALA A 143 1.42 -8.78 -9.39
N VAL A 144 1.03 -8.06 -8.34
CA VAL A 144 0.00 -6.99 -8.44
C VAL A 144 0.46 -5.89 -9.39
N MET A 145 1.69 -5.41 -9.23
CA MET A 145 2.26 -4.38 -10.11
C MET A 145 2.45 -4.89 -11.54
N GLY A 146 3.03 -6.08 -11.71
CA GLY A 146 3.28 -6.68 -13.01
C GLY A 146 2.01 -6.93 -13.82
N ILE A 147 0.94 -7.45 -13.18
CA ILE A 147 -0.37 -7.62 -13.83
C ILE A 147 -0.95 -6.27 -14.25
N SER A 148 -0.87 -5.26 -13.38
CA SER A 148 -1.40 -3.92 -13.65
C SER A 148 -0.65 -3.22 -14.79
N VAL A 149 0.69 -3.28 -14.78
CA VAL A 149 1.54 -2.70 -15.83
C VAL A 149 1.35 -3.44 -17.15
N LEU A 150 1.29 -4.77 -17.15
CA LEU A 150 1.03 -5.54 -18.36
C LEU A 150 -0.32 -5.17 -18.98
N ALA A 151 -1.33 -4.93 -18.16
CA ALA A 151 -2.64 -4.49 -18.62
C ALA A 151 -2.63 -3.07 -19.25
N MET A 152 -1.68 -2.22 -18.86
CA MET A 152 -1.41 -0.94 -19.53
C MET A 152 -0.71 -1.16 -20.88
N VAL A 153 0.30 -2.03 -20.92
CA VAL A 153 1.14 -2.24 -22.11
C VAL A 153 0.38 -2.93 -23.25
N VAL A 154 -0.48 -3.91 -22.95
CA VAL A 154 -1.16 -4.72 -23.99
C VAL A 154 -2.00 -3.87 -24.96
N PRO A 155 -2.87 -2.96 -24.50
CA PRO A 155 -3.63 -2.07 -25.39
C PRO A 155 -2.80 -1.03 -26.14
N ILE A 156 -1.60 -0.70 -25.62
CA ILE A 156 -0.68 0.27 -26.23
C ILE A 156 0.23 -0.41 -27.27
N LEU A 157 0.40 -1.73 -27.21
CA LEU A 157 1.24 -2.49 -28.13
C LEU A 157 0.93 -2.22 -29.61
N PRO A 158 -0.33 -2.18 -30.08
CA PRO A 158 -0.63 -1.89 -31.49
C PRO A 158 -0.16 -0.51 -31.92
N PHE A 159 -0.25 0.50 -31.05
CA PHE A 159 0.26 1.84 -31.31
C PHE A 159 1.77 1.82 -31.55
N ALA A 160 2.53 1.17 -30.67
CA ALA A 160 3.98 1.05 -30.79
C ALA A 160 4.39 0.28 -32.07
N LEU A 161 3.69 -0.81 -32.40
CA LEU A 161 3.95 -1.61 -33.59
C LEU A 161 3.65 -0.84 -34.89
N LEU A 162 2.56 -0.09 -34.94
CA LEU A 162 2.20 0.73 -36.11
C LEU A 162 3.19 1.86 -36.35
N LEU A 163 3.68 2.49 -35.28
CA LEU A 163 4.75 3.49 -35.37
C LEU A 163 6.06 2.87 -35.89
N ALA A 164 6.48 1.74 -35.33
CA ALA A 164 7.71 1.05 -35.74
C ALA A 164 7.66 0.55 -37.19
N ALA A 165 6.47 0.16 -37.67
CA ALA A 165 6.26 -0.30 -39.04
C ALA A 165 6.16 0.84 -40.08
N GLY A 166 6.19 2.11 -39.66
CA GLY A 166 5.97 3.25 -40.56
C GLY A 166 4.57 3.23 -41.19
N ALA A 167 3.57 2.68 -40.48
CA ALA A 167 2.21 2.58 -40.97
C ALA A 167 1.55 3.95 -41.15
N HIS A 168 0.42 3.99 -41.88
CA HIS A 168 -0.30 5.23 -42.14
C HIS A 168 -0.61 5.98 -40.82
N PRO A 169 -0.23 7.27 -40.68
CA PRO A 169 -0.30 8.01 -39.41
C PRO A 169 -1.67 7.98 -38.73
N GLY A 170 -2.75 8.00 -39.52
CA GLY A 170 -4.12 7.89 -39.02
C GLY A 170 -4.41 6.63 -38.18
N PHE A 171 -3.86 5.47 -38.56
CA PHE A 171 -4.03 4.24 -37.77
C PHE A 171 -3.23 4.27 -36.48
N SER A 172 -2.01 4.83 -36.50
CA SER A 172 -1.20 5.02 -35.30
C SER A 172 -1.89 5.97 -34.32
N VAL A 173 -2.35 7.14 -34.78
CA VAL A 173 -3.07 8.10 -33.92
C VAL A 173 -4.33 7.47 -33.33
N LEU A 174 -5.12 6.75 -34.12
CA LEU A 174 -6.31 6.06 -33.63
C LEU A 174 -5.97 5.00 -32.57
N ALA A 175 -4.94 4.19 -32.82
CA ALA A 175 -4.48 3.18 -31.87
C ALA A 175 -3.99 3.80 -30.56
N GLY A 176 -3.29 4.95 -30.61
CA GLY A 176 -2.87 5.69 -29.42
C GLY A 176 -4.04 6.24 -28.61
N ILE A 177 -4.98 6.90 -29.29
CA ILE A 177 -6.17 7.53 -28.67
C ILE A 177 -7.05 6.50 -27.98
N LEU A 178 -7.18 5.29 -28.53
CA LEU A 178 -7.98 4.22 -27.91
C LEU A 178 -7.16 3.38 -26.92
N GLY A 179 -5.94 3.00 -27.29
CA GLY A 179 -5.09 2.10 -26.51
C GLY A 179 -4.69 2.69 -25.16
N PHE A 180 -4.31 3.97 -25.12
CA PHE A 180 -3.84 4.61 -23.89
C PHE A 180 -4.92 4.69 -22.78
N PRO A 181 -6.13 5.24 -23.01
CA PRO A 181 -7.16 5.28 -21.97
C PRO A 181 -7.67 3.89 -21.58
N ILE A 182 -7.75 2.95 -22.52
CA ILE A 182 -8.10 1.55 -22.21
C ILE A 182 -7.03 0.94 -21.30
N GLY A 183 -5.76 1.13 -21.63
CA GLY A 183 -4.63 0.65 -20.83
C GLY A 183 -4.67 1.21 -19.41
N ILE A 184 -4.86 2.53 -19.25
CA ILE A 184 -4.96 3.17 -17.93
C ILE A 184 -6.15 2.63 -17.15
N GLY A 185 -7.31 2.54 -17.80
CA GLY A 185 -8.53 2.01 -17.18
C GLY A 185 -8.33 0.58 -16.67
N LEU A 186 -7.72 -0.30 -17.48
CA LEU A 186 -7.43 -1.68 -17.10
C LEU A 186 -6.38 -1.78 -16.00
N MET A 187 -5.32 -0.98 -16.06
CA MET A 187 -4.30 -0.90 -15.02
C MET A 187 -4.91 -0.53 -13.68
N VAL A 188 -5.68 0.56 -13.63
CA VAL A 188 -6.35 1.04 -12.41
C VAL A 188 -7.35 0.00 -11.91
N TRP A 189 -8.16 -0.56 -12.82
CA TRP A 189 -9.13 -1.59 -12.47
C TRP A 189 -8.50 -2.80 -11.79
N LEU A 190 -7.45 -3.36 -12.39
CA LEU A 190 -6.75 -4.54 -11.87
C LEU A 190 -5.94 -4.22 -10.61
N TYR A 191 -5.30 -3.06 -10.55
CA TYR A 191 -4.63 -2.60 -9.34
C TYR A 191 -5.59 -2.59 -8.15
N LEU A 192 -6.77 -1.97 -8.31
CA LEU A 192 -7.79 -1.90 -7.25
C LEU A 192 -8.41 -3.26 -6.92
N LEU A 193 -8.47 -4.16 -7.89
CA LEU A 193 -8.95 -5.53 -7.68
C LEU A 193 -7.98 -6.32 -6.79
N PHE A 194 -6.66 -6.14 -7.00
CA PHE A 194 -5.63 -6.96 -6.39
C PHE A 194 -4.84 -6.30 -5.25
N VAL A 195 -4.99 -5.00 -4.99
CA VAL A 195 -4.28 -4.27 -3.92
C VAL A 195 -4.42 -4.95 -2.55
N LEU A 196 -5.58 -5.56 -2.28
CA LEU A 196 -5.88 -6.29 -1.04
C LEU A 196 -5.18 -7.65 -0.93
N ALA A 197 -4.56 -8.16 -1.99
CA ALA A 197 -3.80 -9.41 -1.95
C ALA A 197 -2.58 -9.30 -1.03
N VAL A 198 -2.00 -8.11 -0.94
CA VAL A 198 -0.77 -7.87 -0.19
C VAL A 198 -0.98 -7.98 1.32
N PRO A 199 -1.99 -7.33 1.95
CA PRO A 199 -2.32 -7.62 3.35
C PRO A 199 -2.80 -9.06 3.55
N ALA A 200 -3.51 -9.66 2.58
CA ALA A 200 -4.00 -11.03 2.66
C ALA A 200 -2.87 -12.08 2.76
N VAL A 201 -1.78 -11.93 1.98
CA VAL A 201 -0.67 -12.91 1.97
C VAL A 201 0.03 -12.98 3.32
N VAL A 202 0.11 -11.86 4.05
CA VAL A 202 0.81 -11.79 5.34
C VAL A 202 -0.12 -12.16 6.49
N LEU A 203 -1.34 -11.62 6.53
CA LEU A 203 -2.32 -11.86 7.60
C LEU A 203 -2.88 -13.29 7.54
N GLU A 204 -3.32 -13.75 6.37
CA GLU A 204 -3.92 -15.09 6.21
C GLU A 204 -2.88 -16.18 5.92
N ARG A 205 -1.59 -15.85 5.84
CA ARG A 205 -0.48 -16.75 5.47
C ARG A 205 -0.72 -17.51 4.14
N GLN A 206 -1.43 -16.89 3.20
CA GLN A 206 -1.77 -17.49 1.90
C GLN A 206 -0.56 -17.63 0.99
N THR A 207 -0.70 -18.44 -0.06
CA THR A 207 0.24 -18.41 -1.20
C THR A 207 -0.04 -17.19 -2.09
N VAL A 208 0.90 -16.79 -2.95
CA VAL A 208 0.70 -15.64 -3.87
C VAL A 208 -0.59 -15.79 -4.69
N ARG A 209 -0.81 -16.97 -5.27
CA ARG A 209 -2.04 -17.27 -6.04
C ARG A 209 -3.29 -17.27 -5.15
N GLY A 210 -3.19 -17.80 -3.93
CA GLY A 210 -4.29 -17.79 -2.95
C GLY A 210 -4.69 -16.36 -2.57
N ALA A 211 -3.70 -15.51 -2.30
CA ALA A 211 -3.89 -14.11 -1.96
C ALA A 211 -4.53 -13.30 -3.10
N LEU A 212 -4.15 -13.53 -4.35
CA LEU A 212 -4.78 -12.88 -5.51
C LEU A 212 -6.24 -13.30 -5.68
N ARG A 213 -6.55 -14.60 -5.59
CA ARG A 213 -7.94 -15.08 -5.63
C ARG A 213 -8.77 -14.50 -4.49
N ARG A 214 -8.19 -14.42 -3.30
CA ARG A 214 -8.80 -13.83 -2.12
C ARG A 214 -9.14 -12.35 -2.33
N ALA A 215 -8.21 -11.58 -2.89
CA ALA A 215 -8.43 -10.17 -3.19
C ALA A 215 -9.60 -9.96 -4.15
N VAL A 216 -9.73 -10.80 -5.19
CA VAL A 216 -10.89 -10.77 -6.11
C VAL A 216 -12.20 -10.99 -5.36
N THR A 217 -12.24 -12.00 -4.47
CA THR A 217 -13.43 -12.29 -3.65
C THR A 217 -13.78 -11.13 -2.73
N LEU A 218 -12.80 -10.44 -2.15
CA LEU A 218 -13.03 -9.29 -1.26
C LEU A 218 -13.49 -8.04 -2.02
N SER A 219 -12.96 -7.83 -3.23
CA SER A 219 -13.23 -6.64 -4.06
C SER A 219 -14.54 -6.73 -4.85
N LYS A 220 -15.06 -7.94 -5.12
CA LYS A 220 -16.29 -8.15 -5.90
C LYS A 220 -17.46 -7.34 -5.31
N GLY A 221 -18.31 -6.75 -6.16
CA GLY A 221 -19.54 -6.05 -5.73
C GLY A 221 -19.37 -4.75 -4.92
N ARG A 222 -18.15 -4.34 -4.57
CA ARG A 222 -17.89 -3.06 -3.85
C ARG A 222 -16.68 -2.30 -4.38
N TRP A 223 -16.28 -2.58 -5.61
CA TRP A 223 -15.11 -1.99 -6.27
C TRP A 223 -15.13 -0.45 -6.24
N PHE A 224 -16.27 0.19 -6.53
CA PHE A 224 -16.40 1.65 -6.49
C PHE A 224 -16.10 2.27 -5.11
N ARG A 225 -16.40 1.57 -4.02
CA ARG A 225 -16.05 2.06 -2.68
C ARG A 225 -14.56 1.93 -2.40
N THR A 226 -13.91 0.87 -2.90
CA THR A 226 -12.44 0.72 -2.83
C THR A 226 -11.77 1.83 -3.66
N PHE A 227 -12.27 2.05 -4.87
CA PHE A 227 -11.83 3.14 -5.73
C PHE A 227 -11.98 4.49 -5.04
N GLY A 228 -13.16 4.83 -4.51
CA GLY A 228 -13.40 6.10 -3.83
C GLY A 228 -12.51 6.32 -2.62
N THR A 229 -12.29 5.30 -1.78
CA THR A 229 -11.37 5.39 -0.63
C THR A 229 -9.92 5.62 -1.06
N LEU A 230 -9.43 4.85 -2.04
CA LEU A 230 -8.05 4.98 -2.52
C LEU A 230 -7.84 6.26 -3.33
N LEU A 231 -8.86 6.73 -4.05
CA LEU A 231 -8.85 8.02 -4.74
C LEU A 231 -8.80 9.17 -3.75
N LEU A 232 -9.56 9.11 -2.66
CA LEU A 232 -9.51 10.12 -1.61
C LEU A 232 -8.15 10.11 -0.90
N ALA A 233 -7.63 8.92 -0.57
CA ALA A 233 -6.29 8.78 -0.01
C ALA A 233 -5.23 9.37 -0.96
N LEU A 234 -5.31 9.07 -2.26
CA LEU A 234 -4.45 9.65 -3.30
C LEU A 234 -4.54 11.18 -3.33
N LEU A 235 -5.74 11.75 -3.24
CA LEU A 235 -5.91 13.21 -3.23
C LEU A 235 -5.25 13.83 -1.99
N VAL A 236 -5.43 13.20 -0.82
CA VAL A 236 -4.80 13.62 0.44
C VAL A 236 -3.28 13.55 0.33
N THR A 237 -2.73 12.47 -0.23
CA THR A 237 -1.27 12.30 -0.33
C THR A 237 -0.64 13.13 -1.43
N VAL A 238 -1.33 13.40 -2.53
CA VAL A 238 -0.88 14.38 -3.53
C VAL A 238 -0.85 15.76 -2.89
N PHE A 239 -1.90 16.16 -2.16
CA PHE A 239 -1.93 17.46 -1.50
C PHE A 239 -0.81 17.59 -0.43
N MET A 240 -0.74 16.64 0.49
CA MET A 240 0.26 16.59 1.56
C MET A 240 1.68 16.45 1.01
N GLY A 241 1.90 15.46 0.16
CA GLY A 241 3.22 15.08 -0.35
C GLY A 241 3.79 16.13 -1.30
N PHE A 242 2.97 16.69 -2.20
CA PHE A 242 3.44 17.69 -3.15
C PHE A 242 3.48 19.09 -2.55
N PHE A 243 2.38 19.58 -1.97
CA PHE A 243 2.34 20.98 -1.52
C PHE A 243 3.00 21.20 -0.17
N ALA A 244 2.75 20.33 0.81
CA ALA A 244 3.27 20.55 2.17
C ALA A 244 4.73 20.11 2.32
N LEU A 245 5.10 18.98 1.71
CA LEU A 245 6.42 18.38 1.94
C LEU A 245 7.44 18.69 0.84
N ARG A 246 7.02 18.87 -0.42
CA ARG A 246 7.92 19.01 -1.58
C ARG A 246 8.31 20.45 -1.90
N ILE A 247 7.34 21.38 -1.84
CA ILE A 247 7.55 22.79 -2.20
C ILE A 247 8.72 23.44 -1.43
N PRO A 248 8.88 23.27 -0.10
CA PRO A 248 9.99 23.90 0.62
C PRO A 248 11.37 23.49 0.08
N PHE A 249 11.54 22.22 -0.27
CA PHE A 249 12.81 21.74 -0.85
C PHE A 249 13.05 22.28 -2.26
N LEU A 250 12.00 22.46 -3.06
CA LEU A 250 12.11 23.11 -4.38
C LEU A 250 12.55 24.57 -4.25
N PHE A 251 12.06 25.31 -3.24
CA PHE A 251 12.52 26.66 -2.96
C PHE A 251 13.98 26.69 -2.50
N VAL A 252 14.38 25.80 -1.59
CA VAL A 252 15.80 25.68 -1.19
C VAL A 252 16.66 25.36 -2.41
N GLN A 253 16.22 24.44 -3.26
CA GLN A 253 16.95 24.11 -4.49
C GLN A 253 17.09 25.32 -5.42
N LEU A 254 16.01 26.08 -5.64
CA LEU A 254 16.02 27.25 -6.50
C LEU A 254 16.88 28.40 -5.95
N ILE A 255 16.82 28.67 -4.65
CA ILE A 255 17.57 29.78 -4.02
C ILE A 255 19.07 29.50 -4.00
N PHE A 256 19.47 28.27 -3.67
CA PHE A 256 20.88 27.92 -3.48
C PHE A 256 21.56 27.43 -4.77
N PHE A 257 20.79 26.91 -5.73
CA PHE A 257 21.32 26.27 -6.93
C PHE A 257 20.68 26.76 -8.25
N GLY A 258 19.81 27.78 -8.22
CA GLY A 258 19.10 28.28 -9.41
C GLY A 258 20.02 28.92 -10.45
N ASP A 259 21.02 29.68 -10.01
CA ASP A 259 21.96 30.39 -10.89
C ASP A 259 23.32 29.67 -11.02
N SER A 260 23.51 28.58 -10.27
CA SER A 260 24.77 27.85 -10.26
C SER A 260 24.89 26.93 -11.48
N SER A 261 25.94 27.13 -12.28
CA SER A 261 26.31 26.26 -13.40
C SER A 261 27.59 25.49 -13.07
N GLY A 262 27.58 24.17 -13.33
CA GLY A 262 28.72 23.29 -13.06
C GLY A 262 28.28 21.92 -12.51
N SER A 263 29.09 20.90 -12.76
CA SER A 263 28.82 19.52 -12.32
C SER A 263 28.55 19.40 -10.82
N ASP A 264 29.35 20.10 -10.02
CA ASP A 264 29.30 20.00 -8.56
C ASP A 264 28.02 20.63 -8.01
N ALA A 265 27.58 21.74 -8.62
CA ALA A 265 26.33 22.39 -8.29
C ALA A 265 25.11 21.53 -8.68
N THR A 266 25.16 20.88 -9.85
CA THR A 266 24.11 19.93 -10.28
C THR A 266 24.05 18.72 -9.34
N MET A 267 25.20 18.16 -8.94
CA MET A 267 25.25 17.04 -8.00
C MET A 267 24.70 17.45 -6.62
N ALA A 268 25.05 18.64 -6.13
CA ALA A 268 24.52 19.16 -4.88
C ALA A 268 22.99 19.40 -4.94
N ALA A 269 22.49 19.97 -6.04
CA ALA A 269 21.06 20.18 -6.26
C ALA A 269 20.29 18.85 -6.32
N LEU A 270 20.83 17.84 -7.02
CA LEU A 270 20.28 16.48 -7.06
C LEU A 270 20.28 15.81 -5.68
N ALA A 271 21.34 16.01 -4.89
CA ALA A 271 21.40 15.49 -3.53
C ALA A 271 20.31 16.12 -2.63
N VAL A 272 20.13 17.44 -2.70
CA VAL A 272 19.07 18.15 -1.96
C VAL A 272 17.68 17.71 -2.41
N ASP A 273 17.44 17.58 -3.72
CA ASP A 273 16.18 17.04 -4.26
C ASP A 273 15.91 15.62 -3.75
N THR A 274 16.95 14.76 -3.77
CA THR A 274 16.85 13.37 -3.30
C THR A 274 16.50 13.31 -1.82
N VAL A 275 17.16 14.11 -0.98
CA VAL A 275 16.85 14.20 0.45
C VAL A 275 15.42 14.68 0.67
N GLY A 276 15.00 15.74 -0.02
CA GLY A 276 13.64 16.25 0.05
C GLY A 276 12.58 15.21 -0.35
N ARG A 277 12.86 14.42 -1.39
CA ARG A 277 12.03 13.29 -1.81
C ARG A 277 11.97 12.18 -0.76
N ILE A 278 13.10 11.81 -0.16
CA ILE A 278 13.15 10.76 0.88
C ILE A 278 12.31 11.18 2.09
N VAL A 279 12.50 12.41 2.57
CA VAL A 279 11.74 12.97 3.69
C VAL A 279 10.25 13.01 3.37
N SER A 280 9.88 13.57 2.21
CA SER A 280 8.47 13.65 1.79
C SER A 280 7.81 12.26 1.72
N TRP A 281 8.45 11.32 1.02
CA TRP A 281 7.90 9.98 0.82
C TRP A 281 7.92 9.13 2.08
N SER A 282 8.82 9.39 3.03
CA SER A 282 8.82 8.70 4.33
C SER A 282 7.54 8.92 5.14
N VAL A 283 6.84 10.04 4.89
CA VAL A 283 5.57 10.37 5.55
C VAL A 283 4.38 9.86 4.74
N VAL A 284 4.47 9.95 3.40
CA VAL A 284 3.39 9.53 2.48
C VAL A 284 3.21 8.00 2.44
N LEU A 285 4.32 7.25 2.30
CA LEU A 285 4.28 5.79 2.19
C LEU A 285 3.47 5.10 3.31
N PRO A 286 3.71 5.37 4.62
CA PRO A 286 3.02 4.66 5.68
C PRO A 286 1.53 5.03 5.77
N PHE A 287 1.15 6.22 5.29
CA PHE A 287 -0.26 6.61 5.22
C PHE A 287 -1.01 5.76 4.20
N ASP A 288 -0.54 5.73 2.94
CA ASP A 288 -1.19 4.92 1.90
C ASP A 288 -1.19 3.43 2.25
N ALA A 289 -0.07 2.95 2.79
CA ALA A 289 0.06 1.58 3.27
C ALA A 289 -0.93 1.26 4.41
N GLY A 290 -1.12 2.19 5.35
CA GLY A 290 -2.09 2.09 6.43
C GLY A 290 -3.52 2.07 5.92
N VAL A 291 -3.87 2.93 4.96
CA VAL A 291 -5.20 2.95 4.33
C VAL A 291 -5.50 1.62 3.64
N ILE A 292 -4.54 1.06 2.89
CA ILE A 292 -4.71 -0.26 2.24
C ILE A 292 -4.91 -1.37 3.28
N ALA A 293 -4.12 -1.36 4.35
CA ALA A 293 -4.25 -2.33 5.43
C ALA A 293 -5.61 -2.22 6.13
N LEU A 294 -6.06 -1.02 6.50
CA LEU A 294 -7.38 -0.81 7.11
C LEU A 294 -8.53 -1.13 6.15
N LEU A 295 -8.37 -0.85 4.86
CA LEU A 295 -9.35 -1.22 3.85
C LEU A 295 -9.53 -2.74 3.79
N TYR A 296 -8.43 -3.49 3.84
CA TYR A 296 -8.49 -4.95 3.91
C TYR A 296 -9.29 -5.44 5.13
N MET A 297 -9.03 -4.85 6.30
CA MET A 297 -9.73 -5.18 7.55
C MET A 297 -11.22 -4.87 7.45
N ASP A 298 -11.57 -3.68 6.96
CA ASP A 298 -12.96 -3.27 6.73
C ASP A 298 -13.69 -4.23 5.79
N ARG A 299 -13.04 -4.66 4.70
CA ARG A 299 -13.62 -5.63 3.76
C ARG A 299 -13.92 -6.95 4.43
N ARG A 300 -13.00 -7.42 5.28
CA ARG A 300 -13.20 -8.67 6.00
C ARG A 300 -14.34 -8.57 7.01
N MET A 301 -14.40 -7.50 7.79
CA MET A 301 -15.53 -7.24 8.71
C MET A 301 -16.86 -7.20 7.95
N ARG A 302 -16.94 -6.44 6.86
CA ARG A 302 -18.18 -6.27 6.09
C ARG A 302 -18.65 -7.49 5.29
N ARG A 303 -17.74 -8.34 4.81
CA ARG A 303 -18.10 -9.51 3.98
C ARG A 303 -18.21 -10.80 4.78
N GLU A 304 -17.47 -10.91 5.87
CA GLU A 304 -17.31 -12.18 6.61
C GLU A 304 -17.83 -12.10 8.04
N GLY A 305 -18.25 -10.92 8.51
CA GLY A 305 -18.65 -10.75 9.91
C GLY A 305 -17.47 -11.01 10.85
N PHE A 306 -16.26 -10.67 10.43
CA PHE A 306 -15.04 -10.93 11.20
C PHE A 306 -15.05 -10.28 12.59
N ASP A 307 -15.78 -9.17 12.74
CA ASP A 307 -16.10 -8.53 14.00
C ASP A 307 -16.94 -9.43 14.95
N LEU A 308 -17.92 -10.15 14.41
CA LEU A 308 -18.74 -11.09 15.16
C LEU A 308 -17.97 -12.34 15.59
N ASP A 309 -17.15 -12.88 14.70
CA ASP A 309 -16.28 -14.04 14.97
C ASP A 309 -15.31 -13.72 16.12
N LEU A 310 -14.73 -12.52 16.12
CA LEU A 310 -13.79 -12.11 17.16
C LEU A 310 -14.46 -11.81 18.50
N ARG A 311 -15.65 -11.20 18.51
CA ARG A 311 -16.41 -11.03 19.76
C ARG A 311 -16.77 -12.37 20.38
N THR A 312 -17.09 -13.37 19.55
CA THR A 312 -17.41 -14.73 19.99
C THR A 312 -16.18 -15.46 20.54
N ARG A 313 -15.04 -15.35 19.85
CA ARG A 313 -13.76 -15.94 20.30
C ARG A 313 -13.18 -15.22 21.52
N GLY A 314 -13.29 -13.89 21.58
CA GLY A 314 -12.87 -13.07 22.72
C GLY A 314 -13.63 -13.43 23.99
N ARG A 315 -14.96 -13.54 23.93
CA ARG A 315 -15.77 -14.08 25.03
C ARG A 315 -15.31 -15.47 25.47
N SER A 316 -15.00 -16.34 24.51
CA SER A 316 -14.55 -17.71 24.80
C SER A 316 -13.16 -17.73 25.45
N ALA A 317 -12.23 -16.88 25.01
CA ALA A 317 -10.89 -16.76 25.58
C ALA A 317 -10.91 -16.17 27.00
N THR A 318 -11.74 -15.15 27.26
CA THR A 318 -11.95 -14.61 28.62
C THR A 318 -12.54 -15.66 29.57
N VAL A 319 -13.45 -16.49 29.07
CA VAL A 319 -14.00 -17.62 29.84
C VAL A 319 -12.93 -18.68 30.11
N ILE A 320 -12.06 -18.98 29.13
CA ILE A 320 -10.98 -19.97 29.28
C ILE A 320 -9.87 -19.46 30.21
N SER A 321 -9.46 -18.19 30.12
CA SER A 321 -8.45 -17.58 31.00
C SER A 321 -8.94 -17.45 32.44
N ALA A 322 -10.25 -17.29 32.65
CA ALA A 322 -10.85 -17.36 33.99
C ALA A 322 -10.79 -18.77 34.61
N ILE A 323 -10.50 -19.80 33.81
CA ILE A 323 -10.54 -21.22 34.23
C ILE A 323 -9.14 -21.85 34.36
N GLY A 324 -8.08 -21.29 33.77
CA GLY A 324 -6.74 -21.94 33.76
C GLY A 324 -5.53 -21.02 33.85
N THR A 325 -4.59 -21.36 34.72
CA THR A 325 -3.28 -20.71 34.92
C THR A 325 -2.19 -21.23 33.98
N GLU A 326 -1.24 -20.36 33.66
CA GLU A 326 -0.33 -20.34 32.52
C GLU A 326 0.92 -21.26 32.62
N SER A 327 1.35 -21.83 31.49
CA SER A 327 2.77 -21.83 31.06
C SER A 327 2.90 -22.33 29.61
N GLY A 328 3.14 -21.39 28.67
CA GLY A 328 3.25 -21.61 27.21
C GLY A 328 3.04 -20.36 26.34
N GLU A 329 2.74 -19.22 26.96
CA GLU A 329 1.97 -18.11 26.37
C GLU A 329 2.48 -17.47 25.06
N GLN A 330 3.77 -17.47 24.75
CA GLN A 330 4.26 -16.64 23.63
C GLN A 330 4.11 -17.28 22.25
N VAL A 331 4.38 -18.58 22.11
CA VAL A 331 4.19 -19.30 20.85
C VAL A 331 2.69 -19.48 20.59
N ASP A 332 1.94 -19.81 21.65
CA ASP A 332 0.49 -19.97 21.62
C ASP A 332 -0.23 -18.65 21.23
N ARG A 333 0.25 -17.48 21.69
CA ARG A 333 -0.31 -16.18 21.27
C ARG A 333 -0.08 -15.87 19.79
N GLU A 334 1.07 -16.25 19.22
CA GLU A 334 1.35 -16.01 17.80
C GLU A 334 0.51 -16.91 16.89
N GLU A 335 0.39 -18.19 17.24
CA GLU A 335 -0.48 -19.14 16.54
C GLU A 335 -1.96 -18.76 16.70
N GLY A 336 -2.37 -18.40 17.92
CA GLY A 336 -3.71 -17.91 18.22
C GLY A 336 -4.09 -16.68 17.40
N PHE A 337 -3.21 -15.66 17.32
CA PHE A 337 -3.45 -14.47 16.48
C PHE A 337 -3.66 -14.86 15.03
N ILE A 338 -2.81 -15.73 14.47
CA ILE A 338 -2.89 -16.11 13.06
C ILE A 338 -4.11 -16.98 12.76
N ASP A 339 -4.54 -17.79 13.70
CA ASP A 339 -5.73 -18.64 13.55
C ASP A 339 -7.03 -17.83 13.61
N LEU A 340 -7.00 -16.61 14.16
CA LEU A 340 -8.04 -15.61 13.89
C LEU A 340 -8.09 -15.29 12.40
N TRP A 341 -6.92 -15.14 11.77
CA TRP A 341 -6.85 -14.71 10.39
C TRP A 341 -7.08 -15.83 9.36
N ARG A 342 -6.85 -17.11 9.70
CA ARG A 342 -7.12 -18.22 8.78
C ARG A 342 -8.63 -18.42 8.55
N THR A 343 -9.03 -18.61 7.31
CA THR A 343 -10.36 -19.13 6.97
C THR A 343 -10.40 -20.61 7.36
N ALA A 344 -10.91 -20.93 8.54
CA ALA A 344 -11.20 -22.33 8.87
C ALA A 344 -12.27 -22.85 7.88
N PRO A 345 -12.16 -24.10 7.39
CA PRO A 345 -13.38 -24.83 7.03
C PRO A 345 -14.27 -24.78 8.28
N LEU A 346 -15.54 -24.43 8.12
CA LEU A 346 -16.51 -24.50 9.21
C LEU A 346 -16.29 -25.83 9.95
N PRO A 347 -15.95 -25.84 11.26
CA PRO A 347 -15.93 -27.10 11.98
C PRO A 347 -17.32 -27.72 11.80
N ALA A 348 -17.37 -28.94 11.27
CA ALA A 348 -18.60 -29.70 11.19
C ALA A 348 -19.24 -29.62 12.58
N ARG A 349 -20.48 -29.12 12.65
CA ARG A 349 -21.20 -28.98 13.91
C ARG A 349 -21.08 -30.31 14.66
N PRO A 350 -20.47 -30.36 15.85
CA PRO A 350 -20.49 -31.56 16.66
C PRO A 350 -21.93 -31.68 17.18
N GLY A 351 -22.78 -32.44 16.46
CA GLY A 351 -24.18 -32.57 16.85
C GLY A 351 -25.17 -33.06 15.81
N THR A 352 -24.81 -33.28 14.54
CA THR A 352 -25.70 -33.98 13.61
C THR A 352 -25.07 -35.30 13.21
N GLY A 353 -25.24 -36.30 14.09
CA GLY A 353 -25.10 -37.69 13.72
C GLY A 353 -26.12 -38.02 12.64
N ALA A 354 -25.71 -37.93 11.39
CA ALA A 354 -26.42 -38.49 10.25
C ALA A 354 -25.38 -38.79 9.16
N ASN A 355 -24.87 -40.02 9.19
CA ASN A 355 -24.47 -40.70 7.95
C ASN A 355 -25.73 -40.92 7.12
N PRO A 356 -25.62 -40.78 5.79
CA PRO A 356 -25.59 -41.99 4.97
C PRO A 356 -24.30 -42.12 4.16
#